data_AF-A0A956DDF2-F1
#
_entry.id   AF-A0A956DDF2-F1
#
_cell.length_a   1.000
_cell.length_b   1.000
_cell.length_c   1.000
_cell.angle_alpha   90.00
_cell.angle_beta   90.00
_cell.angle_gamma   90.00
#
_symmetry.space_group_name_H-M   'P 1'
#
loop_
_entity.id
_entity.type
_entity.pdbx_description
1 polymer ?
#
loop_
_entity_poly.entity_id
_entity_poly.type
_entity_poly.pdbx_seq_one_letter_code
_entity_poly.pdbx_strand_id
1 'polypeptide(L)'
;MTVVVDALGREVQSQEPPRRVVSLVPSESYSVAVLAGVERLVGRTRYCVEPSIEHVLVVGGTKDVDVEAVVALGPDLVLANREENTRRAVERLD
;
A
#
# COMPACT_ATOMS: atom_id res chain seq x y z
N MET A 1 -3.36 -16.97 -11.70
CA MET A 1 -3.03 -17.18 -10.27
C MET A 1 -1.53 -17.02 -10.10
N THR A 2 -1.14 -15.93 -9.45
CA THR A 2 0.25 -15.59 -9.14
C THR A 2 0.47 -15.77 -7.65
N VAL A 3 1.56 -16.43 -7.27
CA VAL A 3 2.00 -16.55 -5.88
C VAL A 3 3.36 -15.89 -5.77
N VAL A 4 3.50 -14.97 -4.83
CA VAL A 4 4.75 -14.27 -4.52
C VAL A 4 5.05 -14.49 -3.05
N VAL A 5 6.32 -14.76 -2.74
CA VAL A 5 6.80 -14.78 -1.35
C VAL A 5 7.29 -13.39 -1.00
N ASP A 6 6.72 -12.77 0.03
CA ASP A 6 7.12 -11.44 0.46
C ASP A 6 8.38 -11.45 1.36
N ALA A 7 8.82 -10.26 1.79
CA ALA A 7 10.00 -10.10 2.64
C ALA A 7 9.85 -10.70 4.06
N LEU A 8 8.64 -11.07 4.48
CA LEU A 8 8.36 -11.75 5.74
C LEU A 8 8.23 -13.28 5.55
N GLY A 9 8.40 -13.78 4.32
CA GLY A 9 8.24 -15.19 3.98
C GLY A 9 6.78 -15.63 3.82
N ARG A 10 5.84 -14.68 3.72
CA ARG A 10 4.41 -14.98 3.52
C ARG A 10 4.14 -15.25 2.06
N GLU A 11 3.33 -16.28 1.78
CA GLU A 11 2.80 -16.50 0.44
C GLU A 11 1.61 -15.56 0.19
N VAL A 12 1.81 -14.57 -0.67
CA VAL A 12 0.76 -13.68 -1.14
C VAL A 12 0.24 -14.21 -2.47
N GLN A 13 -1.05 -14.54 -2.49
CA GLN A 13 -1.70 -15.14 -3.66
C GLN A 13 -2.69 -14.15 -4.26
N SER A 14 -2.66 -14.01 -5.58
CA SER A 14 -3.69 -13.25 -6.30
C SER A 14 -4.14 -13.97 -7.57
N GLN A 15 -5.45 -13.99 -7.81
CA GLN A 15 -6.01 -14.56 -9.04
C GLN A 15 -5.82 -13.61 -10.22
N GLU A 16 -5.94 -12.30 -9.97
CA GLU A 16 -5.83 -11.22 -10.95
C GLU A 16 -4.86 -10.11 -10.48
N PRO A 17 -4.38 -9.22 -11.35
CA PRO A 17 -3.62 -8.06 -10.90
C PRO A 17 -4.44 -7.20 -9.91
N PRO A 18 -3.87 -6.80 -8.76
CA PRO A 18 -4.54 -5.97 -7.76
C PRO A 18 -5.14 -4.70 -8.35
N ARG A 19 -6.34 -4.32 -7.90
CA ARG A 19 -7.10 -3.19 -8.41
C ARG A 19 -7.31 -2.10 -7.36
N ARG A 20 -7.11 -2.40 -6.08
CA ARG A 20 -7.27 -1.48 -4.94
C ARG A 20 -6.03 -1.56 -4.06
N VAL A 21 -4.99 -0.84 -4.45
CA VAL A 21 -3.70 -0.81 -3.80
C VAL A 21 -3.65 0.31 -2.77
N VAL A 22 -3.28 -0.01 -1.53
CA VAL A 22 -2.81 0.96 -0.55
C VAL A 22 -1.30 0.86 -0.49
N SER A 23 -0.59 1.99 -0.61
CA SER A 23 0.86 2.04 -0.43
C SER A 23 1.23 2.83 0.81
N LEU A 24 1.97 2.17 1.71
CA LEU A 24 2.50 2.75 2.93
C LEU A 24 3.93 3.30 2.75
N VAL A 25 4.37 3.44 1.49
CA VAL A 25 5.73 3.81 1.09
C VAL A 25 5.67 4.86 -0.02
N PRO A 26 6.28 6.06 0.16
CA PRO A 26 6.23 7.12 -0.84
C PRO A 26 6.77 6.73 -2.23
N SER A 27 7.92 6.05 -2.30
CA SER A 27 8.49 5.61 -3.58
C SER A 27 7.57 4.63 -4.30
N GLU A 28 6.99 3.67 -3.59
CA GLU A 28 6.12 2.66 -4.18
C GLU A 28 4.76 3.24 -4.59
N SER A 29 4.28 4.27 -3.89
CA SER A 29 3.06 5.00 -4.30
C SER A 29 3.22 5.58 -5.71
N TYR A 30 4.40 6.16 -6.00
CA TYR A 30 4.72 6.66 -7.33
C TYR A 30 4.85 5.53 -8.35
N SER A 31 5.56 4.46 -8.01
CA SER A 31 5.72 3.27 -8.87
C SER A 31 4.37 2.69 -9.30
N VAL A 32 3.42 2.55 -8.36
CA VAL A 32 2.06 2.07 -8.67
C VAL A 32 1.35 3.02 -9.62
N ALA A 33 1.36 4.33 -9.34
CA ALA A 33 0.66 5.30 -10.16
C ALA A 33 1.17 5.34 -11.62
N VAL A 34 2.48 5.24 -11.82
CA VAL A 34 3.11 5.30 -13.15
C VAL A 34 3.02 3.98 -13.90
N LEU A 35 3.24 2.84 -13.23
CA LEU A 35 3.35 1.54 -13.91
C LEU A 35 2.03 0.79 -14.00
N ALA A 36 1.17 0.92 -12.98
CA ALA A 36 -0.08 0.17 -12.88
C ALA A 36 -1.32 1.03 -13.13
N GLY A 37 -1.17 2.35 -13.12
CA GLY A 37 -2.26 3.32 -13.24
C GLY A 37 -2.66 3.90 -11.89
N VAL A 38 -2.80 5.23 -11.82
CA VAL A 38 -3.15 5.96 -10.59
C VAL A 38 -4.51 5.54 -10.03
N GLU A 39 -5.44 5.10 -10.88
CA GLU A 39 -6.77 4.64 -10.48
C GLU A 39 -6.74 3.39 -9.59
N ARG A 40 -5.63 2.66 -9.58
CA ARG A 40 -5.45 1.51 -8.69
C ARG A 40 -4.97 1.90 -7.30
N LEU A 41 -4.39 3.09 -7.13
CA LEU A 41 -3.89 3.57 -5.86
C LEU A 41 -5.02 4.24 -5.07
N VAL A 42 -5.57 3.52 -4.09
CA VAL A 42 -6.73 3.99 -3.30
C VAL A 42 -6.33 4.62 -1.97
N GLY A 43 -5.10 4.39 -1.51
CA GLY A 43 -4.56 5.00 -0.30
C GLY A 43 -3.05 5.19 -0.33
N ARG A 44 -2.60 6.30 0.24
CA ARG A 44 -1.19 6.70 0.32
C ARG A 44 -0.84 7.21 1.72
N THR A 45 0.45 7.34 2.03
CA THR A 45 0.85 8.09 3.23
C THR A 45 0.81 9.60 3.00
N ARG A 46 0.81 10.37 4.10
CA ARG A 46 0.94 11.83 4.07
C ARG A 46 2.24 12.34 3.45
N TYR A 47 3.25 11.48 3.33
CA TYR A 47 4.56 11.83 2.77
C TYR A 47 4.62 11.71 1.25
N CYS A 48 3.63 11.09 0.60
CA CYS A 48 3.59 11.03 -0.85
C CYS A 48 3.01 12.34 -1.40
N VAL A 49 3.89 13.29 -1.71
CA VAL A 49 3.54 14.68 -2.10
C VAL A 49 3.57 14.94 -3.61
N GLU A 50 3.77 13.88 -4.41
CA GLU A 50 3.76 13.97 -5.86
C GLU A 50 2.37 14.45 -6.37
N PRO A 51 2.30 15.53 -7.18
CA PRO A 51 1.03 16.12 -7.61
C PRO A 51 0.06 15.13 -8.27
N SER A 52 0.57 14.19 -9.07
CA SER A 52 -0.28 13.21 -9.77
C SER A 52 -1.09 12.29 -8.84
N ILE A 53 -0.72 12.18 -7.56
CA ILE A 53 -1.39 11.31 -6.56
C ILE A 53 -1.92 12.10 -5.36
N GLU A 54 -1.94 13.43 -5.42
CA GLU A 54 -2.35 14.27 -4.28
C GLU A 54 -3.81 14.01 -3.87
N HIS A 55 -4.66 13.65 -4.83
CA HIS A 55 -6.08 13.35 -4.66
C HIS A 55 -6.36 11.97 -4.03
N VAL A 56 -5.34 11.11 -3.93
CA VAL A 56 -5.46 9.80 -3.27
C VAL A 56 -5.58 9.99 -1.75
N LEU A 57 -6.45 9.20 -1.13
CA LEU A 57 -6.75 9.28 0.30
C LEU A 57 -5.51 8.99 1.15
N VAL A 58 -5.34 9.77 2.23
CA VAL A 58 -4.23 9.63 3.16
C VAL A 58 -4.61 8.64 4.28
N VAL A 59 -3.77 7.63 4.51
CA VAL A 59 -3.97 6.57 5.53
C VAL A 59 -2.93 6.64 6.65
N GLY A 60 -2.57 7.85 7.07
CA GLY A 60 -1.55 8.10 8.08
C GLY A 60 -0.15 8.27 7.50
N GLY A 61 0.89 7.84 8.24
CA GLY A 61 2.29 7.95 7.84
C GLY A 61 2.97 6.59 7.73
N THR A 62 4.28 6.58 7.45
CA THR A 62 5.03 5.34 7.24
C THR A 62 5.17 4.53 8.53
N LYS A 63 5.23 5.16 9.71
CA LYS A 63 5.39 4.48 11.02
C LYS A 63 4.13 4.49 11.89
N ASP A 64 3.17 5.34 11.55
CA ASP A 64 1.90 5.58 12.24
C ASP A 64 0.74 5.43 11.23
N VAL A 65 0.60 4.22 10.72
CA VAL A 65 -0.45 3.82 9.77
C VAL A 65 -1.81 3.87 10.46
N ASP A 66 -2.77 4.51 9.82
CA ASP A 66 -4.18 4.47 10.23
C ASP A 66 -4.81 3.18 9.69
N VAL A 67 -4.73 2.12 10.50
CA VAL A 67 -5.22 0.77 10.15
C VAL A 67 -6.72 0.78 9.83
N GLU A 68 -7.53 1.58 10.55
CA GLU A 68 -8.97 1.64 10.32
C GLU A 68 -9.27 2.30 8.97
N ALA A 69 -8.55 3.38 8.64
CA ALA A 69 -8.63 3.99 7.33
C ALA A 69 -8.21 3.02 6.22
N VAL A 70 -7.11 2.27 6.40
CA VAL A 70 -6.68 1.25 5.41
C VAL A 70 -7.76 0.20 5.19
N VAL A 71 -8.31 -0.38 6.26
CA VAL A 71 -9.35 -1.42 6.16
C VAL A 71 -10.64 -0.87 5.54
N ALA A 72 -11.04 0.36 5.88
CA ALA A 72 -12.23 1.01 5.32
C ALA A 72 -12.13 1.23 3.80
N LEU A 73 -10.92 1.32 3.26
CA LEU A 73 -10.69 1.39 1.81
C LEU A 73 -10.85 0.05 1.11
N GLY A 74 -10.99 -1.07 1.83
CA GLY A 74 -11.11 -2.41 1.24
C GLY A 74 -10.04 -2.69 0.17
N PRO A 75 -8.73 -2.55 0.48
CA PRO A 75 -7.68 -2.86 -0.47
C PRO A 75 -7.60 -4.37 -0.75
N ASP A 76 -7.15 -4.71 -1.95
CA ASP A 76 -6.78 -6.08 -2.33
C ASP A 76 -5.25 -6.30 -2.32
N LEU A 77 -4.48 -5.23 -2.13
CA LEU A 77 -3.05 -5.27 -1.87
C LEU A 77 -2.63 -4.10 -0.98
N VAL A 78 -1.82 -4.37 0.03
CA VAL A 78 -1.11 -3.35 0.80
C VAL A 78 0.39 -3.49 0.57
N LEU A 79 1.04 -2.43 0.11
CA LEU A 79 2.49 -2.36 -0.05
C LEU A 79 3.12 -1.76 1.21
N ALA A 80 4.08 -2.49 1.78
CA ALA A 80 4.87 -2.09 2.92
C ALA A 80 6.35 -2.43 2.71
N ASN A 81 7.23 -1.69 3.37
CA ASN A 81 8.67 -1.83 3.31
C ASN A 81 9.26 -1.84 4.73
N ARG A 82 10.32 -2.63 4.94
CA ARG A 82 10.93 -2.87 6.26
C ARG A 82 11.64 -1.64 6.84
N GLU A 83 12.22 -0.80 5.99
CA GLU A 83 12.94 0.41 6.38
C GLU A 83 11.97 1.56 6.73
N GLU A 84 10.80 1.57 6.10
CA GLU A 84 9.78 2.61 6.22
C GLU A 84 8.78 2.32 7.35
N ASN A 85 8.26 1.07 7.37
CA ASN A 85 7.14 0.65 8.19
C ASN A 85 7.58 -0.16 9.41
N THR A 86 6.91 0.06 10.54
CA THR A 86 7.16 -0.77 11.72
C THR A 86 6.47 -2.11 11.57
N ARG A 87 7.12 -3.19 12.02
CA ARG A 87 6.54 -4.54 12.01
C ARG A 87 5.16 -4.58 12.67
N ARG A 88 5.02 -3.91 13.81
CA ARG A 88 3.74 -3.77 14.53
C ARG A 88 2.64 -3.12 13.70
N ALA A 89 2.96 -2.11 12.87
CA ALA A 89 1.96 -1.47 12.03
C ALA A 89 1.48 -2.41 10.92
N VAL A 90 2.41 -3.16 10.30
CA VAL A 90 2.10 -4.14 9.24
C VAL A 90 1.31 -5.32 9.79
N GLU A 91 1.68 -5.87 10.93
CA GLU A 91 0.98 -7.02 11.57
C GLU A 91 -0.47 -6.70 11.98
N ARG A 92 -0.86 -5.43 12.07
CA ARG A 92 -2.25 -5.04 12.33
C ARG A 92 -3.14 -5.03 11.08
N LEU A 93 -2.55 -5.25 9.90
CA LEU A 93 -3.22 -5.28 8.60
C LEU A 93 -3.45 -6.70 8.07
N ASP A 94 -2.95 -7.71 8.79
CA ASP A 94 -3.24 -9.14 8.59
C ASP A 94 -4.55 -9.53 9.30
#